data_AF-A0A929UL95-F1
#
_entry.id   AF-A0A929UL95-F1
#
_cell.length_a   1.000
_cell.length_b   1.000
_cell.length_c   1.000
_cell.angle_alpha   90.00
_cell.angle_beta   90.00
_cell.angle_gamma   90.00
#
_symmetry.space_group_name_H-M   'P 1'
#
loop_
_entity.id
_entity.type
_entity.pdbx_description
1 polymer ?
#
loop_
_entity_poly.entity_id
_entity_poly.type
_entity_poly.pdbx_seq_one_letter_code
_entity_poly.pdbx_strand_id
1 'polypeptide(L)'
;MDPIFHEYFSVTDRTQREKIFIKLQTSSSGYETVSHLRQLRYQQHKPFEDRFIHAILQLLYLADSFVPAHRSEKALKEIQIAEEKLALPQYHLASDLDKEFFLLEYENSIRLFSQLSLKDDHYSRGLFGFYRLSDSQIKNKLTNDLQKAFQTAPRLVHHEELFLPLAGLAHQVCEKAP
;
A
#
# COMPACT_ATOMS: atom_id res chain seq x y z
N MET A 1 22.11 -4.29 -0.14
CA MET A 1 21.53 -2.97 0.08
C MET A 1 22.09 -2.38 1.38
N ASP A 2 22.33 -1.07 1.46
CA ASP A 2 22.87 -0.40 2.65
C ASP A 2 21.89 -0.56 3.85
N PRO A 3 22.36 -0.93 5.07
CA PRO A 3 21.53 -1.07 6.27
C PRO A 3 20.58 0.09 6.56
N ILE A 4 20.97 1.34 6.23
CA ILE A 4 20.12 2.51 6.49
C ILE A 4 18.85 2.52 5.63
N PHE A 5 18.86 1.89 4.45
CA PHE A 5 17.64 1.72 3.65
C PHE A 5 16.69 0.73 4.33
N HIS A 6 17.21 -0.38 4.84
CA HIS A 6 16.39 -1.33 5.60
C HIS A 6 15.72 -0.66 6.81
N GLU A 7 16.46 0.21 7.53
CA GLU A 7 15.88 1.02 8.60
C GLU A 7 14.76 1.93 8.08
N TYR A 8 15.01 2.71 7.01
CA TYR A 8 14.05 3.63 6.42
C TYR A 8 12.74 2.96 5.98
N PHE A 9 12.83 1.80 5.34
CA PHE A 9 11.66 1.04 4.88
C PHE A 9 11.02 0.22 6.01
N SER A 10 11.70 -0.06 7.12
CA SER A 10 11.11 -0.78 8.25
C SER A 10 10.14 0.06 9.08
N VAL A 11 10.38 1.38 9.14
CA VAL A 11 9.59 2.32 9.93
C VAL A 11 8.39 2.82 9.13
N THR A 12 7.19 2.76 9.71
CA THR A 12 5.94 3.24 9.08
C THR A 12 5.58 4.67 9.50
N ASP A 13 6.06 5.13 10.66
CA ASP A 13 5.82 6.50 11.15
C ASP A 13 6.52 7.54 10.28
N ARG A 14 5.74 8.45 9.67
CA ARG A 14 6.24 9.44 8.71
C ARG A 14 7.32 10.35 9.32
N THR A 15 7.16 10.80 10.56
CA THR A 15 8.11 11.72 11.20
C THR A 15 9.45 11.03 11.48
N GLN A 16 9.42 9.77 11.91
CA GLN A 16 10.63 8.97 12.10
C GLN A 16 11.31 8.65 10.77
N ARG A 17 10.54 8.25 9.74
CA ARG A 17 11.06 8.04 8.38
C ARG A 17 11.76 9.29 7.85
N GLU A 18 11.23 10.48 8.11
CA GLU A 18 11.86 11.74 7.69
C GLU A 18 13.23 11.94 8.33
N LYS A 19 13.37 11.65 9.62
CA LYS A 19 14.66 11.75 10.31
C LYS A 19 15.69 10.80 9.73
N ILE A 20 15.28 9.61 9.28
CA ILE A 20 16.16 8.63 8.64
C ILE A 20 16.50 9.09 7.21
N PHE A 21 15.52 9.61 6.47
CA PHE A 21 15.70 10.11 5.11
C PHE A 21 16.74 11.23 5.03
N ILE A 22 16.74 12.17 5.99
CA ILE A 22 17.75 13.23 6.06
C ILE A 22 19.17 12.66 6.20
N LYS A 23 19.34 11.52 6.90
CA LYS A 23 20.65 10.86 7.01
C LYS A 23 21.07 10.21 5.68
N LEU A 24 20.13 9.67 4.90
CA LEU A 24 20.40 9.02 3.60
C LEU A 24 21.04 9.97 2.58
N GLN A 25 20.73 11.27 2.64
CA GLN A 25 21.20 12.30 1.71
C GLN A 25 22.73 12.38 1.59
N THR A 26 23.45 11.89 2.60
CA THR A 26 24.89 12.10 2.73
C THR A 26 25.76 10.95 2.23
N SER A 27 25.22 9.77 1.88
CA SER A 27 26.09 8.58 1.78
C SER A 27 25.69 7.40 0.88
N SER A 28 24.59 7.43 0.10
CA SER A 28 24.11 6.18 -0.53
C SER A 28 23.74 6.24 -2.02
N SER A 29 24.26 5.27 -2.79
CA SER A 29 23.70 4.89 -4.09
C SER A 29 22.30 4.33 -3.88
N GLY A 30 21.28 4.94 -4.51
CA GLY A 30 19.86 4.63 -4.28
C GLY A 30 19.08 5.77 -3.61
N TYR A 31 19.76 6.79 -3.09
CA TYR A 31 19.10 7.97 -2.53
C TYR A 31 18.12 8.64 -3.52
N GLU A 32 18.49 8.73 -4.81
CA GLU A 32 17.65 9.33 -5.84
C GLU A 32 16.32 8.57 -6.00
N THR A 33 16.38 7.24 -6.10
CA THR A 33 15.19 6.37 -6.19
C THR A 33 14.32 6.51 -4.94
N VAL A 34 14.92 6.47 -3.74
CA VAL A 34 14.18 6.63 -2.49
C VAL A 34 13.56 8.02 -2.35
N SER A 35 14.29 9.06 -2.76
CA SER A 35 13.80 10.44 -2.80
C SER A 35 12.61 10.57 -3.75
N HIS A 36 12.70 9.95 -4.92
CA HIS A 36 11.60 9.92 -5.90
C HIS A 36 10.37 9.18 -5.35
N LEU A 37 10.54 7.97 -4.78
CA LEU A 37 9.46 7.22 -4.15
C LEU A 37 8.79 8.01 -3.02
N ARG A 38 9.59 8.71 -2.21
CA ARG A 38 9.07 9.59 -1.15
C ARG A 38 8.20 10.72 -1.73
N GLN A 39 8.62 11.34 -2.83
CA GLN A 39 7.85 12.38 -3.51
C GLN A 39 6.56 11.82 -4.14
N LEU A 40 6.60 10.61 -4.69
CA LEU A 40 5.44 9.94 -5.24
C LEU A 40 4.39 9.66 -4.15
N ARG A 41 4.83 9.23 -2.96
CA ARG A 41 3.97 8.87 -1.83
C ARG A 41 3.42 10.08 -1.09
N TYR A 42 4.27 11.06 -0.77
CA TYR A 42 3.90 12.24 0.01
C TYR A 42 3.90 13.49 -0.87
N GLN A 43 2.71 14.05 -1.13
CA GLN A 43 2.62 15.31 -1.89
C GLN A 43 3.32 16.45 -1.13
N GLN A 44 4.11 17.25 -1.86
CA GLN A 44 4.90 18.35 -1.28
C GLN A 44 4.04 19.49 -0.69
N HIS A 45 2.81 19.67 -1.17
CA HIS A 45 1.96 20.82 -0.82
C HIS A 45 0.73 20.49 0.04
N LYS A 46 0.50 19.22 0.33
CA LYS A 46 -0.57 18.79 1.24
C LYS A 46 0.03 18.04 2.42
N PRO A 47 0.10 18.65 3.60
CA PRO A 47 0.53 17.92 4.77
C PRO A 47 -0.45 16.76 4.98
N PHE A 48 0.09 15.58 5.31
CA PHE A 48 -0.66 14.37 5.66
C PHE A 48 -1.34 13.55 4.55
N GLU A 49 -1.25 13.91 3.26
CA GLU A 49 -1.76 13.02 2.19
C GLU A 49 -0.73 11.92 1.84
N ASP A 50 -1.02 10.68 2.23
CA ASP A 50 -0.29 9.47 1.82
C ASP A 50 -1.01 8.85 0.61
N ARG A 51 -0.44 9.04 -0.59
CA ARG A 51 -1.07 8.61 -1.85
C ARG A 51 -1.17 7.09 -1.96
N PHE A 52 -0.24 6.34 -1.35
CA PHE A 52 -0.22 4.89 -1.43
C PHE A 52 -1.34 4.32 -0.56
N ILE A 53 -1.49 4.83 0.67
CA ILE A 53 -2.63 4.45 1.52
C ILE A 53 -3.96 4.84 0.90
N HIS A 54 -4.06 6.04 0.31
CA HIS A 54 -5.26 6.46 -0.41
C HIS A 54 -5.59 5.48 -1.55
N ALA A 55 -4.61 5.05 -2.35
CA ALA A 55 -4.85 4.07 -3.41
C ALA A 55 -5.40 2.74 -2.86
N ILE A 56 -4.86 2.23 -1.75
CA ILE A 56 -5.38 1.01 -1.11
C ILE A 56 -6.84 1.19 -0.71
N LEU A 57 -7.18 2.28 -0.02
CA LEU A 57 -8.56 2.58 0.40
C LEU A 57 -9.52 2.75 -0.79
N GLN A 58 -9.05 3.36 -1.87
CA GLN A 58 -9.81 3.54 -3.11
C GLN A 58 -10.12 2.19 -3.77
N LEU A 59 -9.14 1.29 -3.85
CA LEU A 59 -9.33 -0.06 -4.39
C LEU A 59 -10.28 -0.89 -3.53
N LEU A 60 -10.18 -0.80 -2.20
CA LEU A 60 -11.11 -1.44 -1.27
C LEU A 60 -12.55 -0.95 -1.49
N TYR A 61 -12.74 0.37 -1.52
CA TYR A 61 -14.03 0.97 -1.75
C TYR A 61 -14.61 0.53 -3.10
N LEU A 62 -13.78 0.46 -4.14
CA LEU A 62 -14.22 -0.01 -5.46
C LEU A 62 -14.66 -1.48 -5.39
N ALA A 63 -13.88 -2.36 -4.77
CA ALA A 63 -14.23 -3.77 -4.63
C ALA A 63 -15.55 -4.00 -3.88
N ASP A 64 -15.83 -3.19 -2.85
CA ASP A 64 -17.05 -3.31 -2.04
C ASP A 64 -18.28 -2.64 -2.66
N SER A 65 -18.10 -1.60 -3.48
CA SER A 65 -19.20 -0.80 -4.05
C SER A 65 -19.52 -1.11 -5.52
N PHE A 66 -18.77 -2.00 -6.17
CA PHE A 66 -18.94 -2.29 -7.58
C PHE A 66 -20.23 -3.08 -7.87
N VAL A 67 -21.06 -2.53 -8.77
CA VAL A 67 -22.25 -3.19 -9.31
C VAL A 67 -22.06 -3.39 -10.82
N PRO A 68 -21.97 -4.65 -11.31
CA PRO A 68 -21.57 -4.96 -12.70
C PRO A 68 -22.44 -4.32 -13.80
N ALA A 69 -23.71 -4.04 -13.52
CA ALA A 69 -24.67 -3.68 -14.55
C ALA A 69 -24.37 -2.34 -15.27
N HIS A 70 -23.60 -1.40 -14.69
CA HIS A 70 -23.55 -0.02 -15.21
C HIS A 70 -22.23 0.77 -15.07
N ARG A 71 -21.06 0.18 -14.72
CA ARG A 71 -19.88 1.00 -14.32
C ARG A 71 -18.49 0.52 -14.74
N SER A 72 -18.31 -0.08 -15.91
CA SER A 72 -16.96 -0.48 -16.37
C SER A 72 -16.01 0.71 -16.57
N GLU A 73 -16.45 1.81 -17.19
CA GLU A 73 -15.61 2.99 -17.44
C GLU A 73 -15.21 3.71 -16.15
N LYS A 74 -16.14 3.85 -15.20
CA LYS A 74 -15.82 4.44 -13.89
C LYS A 74 -14.81 3.56 -13.14
N ALA A 75 -15.01 2.24 -13.12
CA ALA A 75 -14.07 1.33 -12.47
C ALA A 75 -12.67 1.40 -13.10
N LEU A 76 -12.60 1.46 -14.43
CA LEU A 76 -11.34 1.61 -15.16
C LEU A 76 -10.61 2.89 -14.75
N LYS A 77 -11.31 4.02 -14.69
CA LYS A 77 -10.72 5.30 -14.28
C LYS A 77 -10.23 5.26 -12.83
N GLU A 78 -11.01 4.70 -11.91
CA GLU A 78 -10.60 4.59 -10.51
C GLU A 78 -9.36 3.69 -10.35
N ILE A 79 -9.28 2.59 -11.12
CA ILE A 79 -8.13 1.68 -11.12
C ILE A 79 -6.89 2.36 -11.70
N GLN A 80 -7.01 3.08 -12.83
CA GLN A 80 -5.91 3.86 -13.41
C GLN A 80 -5.38 4.92 -12.42
N ILE A 81 -6.26 5.61 -11.71
CA ILE A 81 -5.84 6.56 -10.66
C ILE A 81 -5.07 5.84 -9.54
N ALA A 82 -5.49 4.64 -9.14
CA ALA A 82 -4.79 3.86 -8.14
C ALA A 82 -3.42 3.38 -8.63
N GLU A 83 -3.32 2.94 -9.89
CA GLU A 83 -2.07 2.56 -10.56
C GLU A 83 -1.05 3.71 -10.56
N GLU A 84 -1.50 4.91 -10.91
CA GLU A 84 -0.67 6.13 -10.89
C GLU A 84 -0.26 6.53 -9.47
N LYS A 85 -1.18 6.42 -8.50
CA LYS A 85 -0.87 6.72 -7.09
C LYS A 85 0.16 5.76 -6.51
N LEU A 86 0.08 4.48 -6.87
CA LEU A 86 1.02 3.43 -6.48
C LEU A 86 2.27 3.39 -7.36
N ALA A 87 2.34 4.23 -8.40
CA ALA A 87 3.43 4.28 -9.35
C ALA A 87 3.76 2.90 -9.98
N LEU A 88 2.72 2.12 -10.27
CA LEU A 88 2.87 0.79 -10.88
C LEU A 88 3.51 0.84 -12.28
N PRO A 89 3.17 1.79 -13.17
CA PRO A 89 3.87 1.92 -14.45
C PRO A 89 5.38 2.13 -14.29
N GLN A 90 5.78 2.96 -13.32
CA GLN A 90 7.19 3.22 -13.02
C GLN A 90 7.88 1.97 -12.48
N TYR A 91 7.23 1.22 -11.60
CA TYR A 91 7.74 -0.07 -11.11
C TYR A 91 8.02 -1.06 -12.25
N HIS A 92 7.08 -1.22 -13.18
CA HIS A 92 7.22 -2.22 -14.25
C HIS A 92 8.34 -1.86 -15.24
N LEU A 93 8.61 -0.56 -15.42
CA LEU A 93 9.70 -0.04 -16.27
C LEU A 93 11.04 0.11 -15.54
N ALA A 94 11.09 -0.04 -14.21
CA ALA A 94 12.28 0.17 -13.40
C ALA A 94 13.33 -0.94 -13.58
N SER A 95 14.59 -0.59 -13.27
CA SER A 95 15.69 -1.54 -13.14
C SER A 95 15.44 -2.54 -12.01
N ASP A 96 16.14 -3.68 -11.99
CA ASP A 96 15.97 -4.68 -10.92
C ASP A 96 16.28 -4.09 -9.54
N LEU A 97 17.32 -3.27 -9.43
CA LEU A 97 17.67 -2.58 -8.19
C LEU A 97 16.58 -1.59 -7.76
N ASP A 98 16.04 -0.81 -8.69
CA ASP A 98 14.98 0.14 -8.36
C ASP A 98 13.67 -0.57 -7.97
N LYS A 99 13.37 -1.70 -8.62
CA LYS A 99 12.23 -2.56 -8.24
C LYS A 99 12.32 -3.02 -6.80
N GLU A 100 13.52 -3.34 -6.28
CA GLU A 100 13.68 -3.67 -4.86
C GLU A 100 13.22 -2.52 -3.95
N PHE A 101 13.55 -1.26 -4.28
CA PHE A 101 13.09 -0.10 -3.50
C PHE A 101 11.57 0.10 -3.57
N PHE A 102 10.96 -0.11 -4.74
CA PHE A 102 9.50 -0.09 -4.87
C PHE A 102 8.84 -1.18 -4.01
N LEU A 103 9.35 -2.42 -4.05
CA LEU A 103 8.82 -3.53 -3.26
C LEU A 103 8.89 -3.23 -1.75
N LEU A 104 9.99 -2.64 -1.28
CA LEU A 104 10.13 -2.21 0.11
C LEU A 104 9.15 -1.08 0.48
N GLU A 105 8.90 -0.12 -0.42
CA GLU A 105 7.91 0.94 -0.20
C GLU A 105 6.47 0.41 -0.19
N TYR A 106 6.16 -0.58 -1.04
CA TYR A 106 4.89 -1.29 -1.05
C TYR A 106 4.69 -2.09 0.23
N GLU A 107 5.69 -2.87 0.66
CA GLU A 107 5.65 -3.60 1.93
C GLU A 107 5.44 -2.64 3.12
N ASN A 108 6.13 -1.50 3.12
CA ASN A 108 5.93 -0.47 4.14
C ASN A 108 4.49 0.07 4.13
N SER A 109 3.91 0.31 2.96
CA SER A 109 2.54 0.82 2.81
C SER A 109 1.50 -0.18 3.29
N ILE A 110 1.69 -1.47 2.99
CA ILE A 110 0.82 -2.56 3.46
C ILE A 110 0.89 -2.70 4.99
N ARG A 111 2.10 -2.58 5.57
CA ARG A 111 2.28 -2.57 7.03
C ARG A 111 1.62 -1.36 7.67
N LEU A 112 1.77 -0.17 7.09
CA LEU A 112 1.10 1.04 7.60
C LEU A 112 -0.42 0.89 7.53
N PHE A 113 -0.97 0.42 6.41
CA PHE A 113 -2.41 0.14 6.28
C PHE A 113 -2.87 -0.80 7.40
N SER A 114 -2.17 -1.93 7.59
CA SER A 114 -2.50 -2.90 8.63
C SER A 114 -2.48 -2.27 10.03
N GLN A 115 -1.46 -1.46 10.35
CA GLN A 115 -1.36 -0.75 11.63
C GLN A 115 -2.49 0.27 11.83
N LEU A 116 -2.88 1.00 10.78
CA LEU A 116 -3.99 1.96 10.84
C LEU A 116 -5.32 1.24 11.07
N SER A 117 -5.57 0.15 10.35
CA SER A 117 -6.74 -0.70 10.54
C SER A 117 -6.81 -1.29 11.95
N LEU A 118 -5.68 -1.72 12.52
CA LEU A 118 -5.64 -2.25 13.90
C LEU A 118 -5.89 -1.18 14.97
N LYS A 119 -5.54 0.07 14.70
CA LYS A 119 -5.81 1.22 15.59
C LYS A 119 -7.24 1.74 15.48
N ASP A 120 -7.96 1.37 14.43
CA ASP A 120 -9.36 1.74 14.26
C ASP A 120 -10.27 0.80 15.06
N ASP A 121 -10.89 1.36 16.11
CA ASP A 121 -11.84 0.66 16.96
C ASP A 121 -13.05 0.12 16.17
N HIS A 122 -13.44 0.77 15.07
CA HIS A 122 -14.53 0.27 14.23
C HIS A 122 -14.11 -0.94 13.40
N TYR A 123 -12.86 -0.97 12.94
CA TYR A 123 -12.32 -2.06 12.14
C TYR A 123 -12.20 -3.36 12.94
N SER A 124 -11.88 -3.25 14.23
CA SER A 124 -11.68 -4.39 15.14
C SER A 124 -12.97 -4.91 15.79
N ARG A 125 -14.15 -4.46 15.36
CA ARG A 125 -15.44 -4.92 15.87
C ARG A 125 -16.22 -5.76 14.86
N GLY A 126 -16.89 -6.80 15.36
CA GLY A 126 -17.82 -7.64 14.62
C GLY A 126 -19.28 -7.25 14.86
N LEU A 127 -20.19 -7.78 14.04
CA LEU A 127 -21.66 -7.65 14.11
C LEU A 127 -22.14 -6.29 14.66
N PHE A 128 -22.30 -5.29 13.78
CA PHE A 128 -22.77 -3.93 14.12
C PHE A 128 -22.04 -3.23 15.29
N GLY A 129 -20.83 -3.67 15.64
CA GLY A 129 -20.06 -3.07 16.73
C GLY A 129 -20.24 -3.75 18.11
N PHE A 130 -21.04 -4.82 18.19
CA PHE A 130 -21.46 -5.44 19.45
C PHE A 130 -20.37 -6.24 20.15
N TYR A 131 -19.34 -6.72 19.44
CA TYR A 131 -18.21 -7.42 20.06
C TYR A 131 -16.90 -7.11 19.37
N ARG A 132 -15.78 -7.33 20.10
CA ARG A 132 -14.43 -7.21 19.57
C ARG A 132 -14.03 -8.49 18.86
N LEU A 133 -13.49 -8.37 17.66
CA LEU A 133 -12.94 -9.49 16.91
C LEU A 133 -11.72 -10.06 17.63
N SER A 134 -11.54 -11.37 17.56
CA SER A 134 -10.29 -12.04 17.95
C SER A 134 -9.16 -11.71 16.97
N ASP A 135 -7.91 -11.88 17.39
CA ASP A 135 -6.73 -11.61 16.55
C ASP A 135 -6.77 -12.39 15.23
N SER A 136 -7.21 -13.66 15.25
CA SER A 136 -7.37 -14.47 14.05
C SER A 136 -8.45 -13.94 13.09
N GLN A 137 -9.57 -13.42 13.62
CA GLN A 137 -10.62 -12.80 12.81
C GLN A 137 -10.13 -11.48 12.20
N ILE A 138 -9.37 -10.69 12.95
CA ILE A 138 -8.76 -9.45 12.46
C ILE A 138 -7.75 -9.75 11.34
N LYS A 139 -6.88 -10.75 11.54
CA LYS A 139 -5.92 -11.21 10.52
C LYS A 139 -6.62 -11.67 9.24
N ASN A 140 -7.70 -12.44 9.35
CA ASN A 140 -8.50 -12.86 8.20
C ASN A 140 -9.16 -11.67 7.50
N LYS A 141 -9.68 -10.69 8.26
CA LYS A 141 -10.27 -9.47 7.72
C LYS A 141 -9.25 -8.64 6.95
N LEU A 142 -8.06 -8.43 7.51
CA LEU A 142 -6.95 -7.73 6.84
C LEU A 142 -6.52 -8.44 5.56
N THR A 143 -6.39 -9.77 5.61
CA THR A 143 -6.04 -10.58 4.44
C THR A 143 -7.09 -10.44 3.33
N ASN A 144 -8.37 -10.54 3.68
CA ASN A 144 -9.47 -10.37 2.72
C ASN A 144 -9.50 -8.96 2.14
N ASP A 145 -9.29 -7.93 2.95
CA ASP A 145 -9.25 -6.54 2.49
C ASP A 145 -8.09 -6.35 1.50
N LEU A 146 -6.87 -6.79 1.83
CA LEU A 146 -5.74 -6.65 0.91
C LEU A 146 -5.90 -7.48 -0.38
N GLN A 147 -6.51 -8.67 -0.31
CA GLN A 147 -6.89 -9.43 -1.49
C GLN A 147 -7.92 -8.69 -2.35
N LYS A 148 -8.93 -8.07 -1.72
CA LYS A 148 -9.88 -7.23 -2.46
C LYS A 148 -9.17 -6.07 -3.16
N ALA A 149 -8.29 -5.39 -2.46
CA ALA A 149 -7.58 -4.23 -2.99
C ALA A 149 -6.67 -4.59 -4.18
N PHE A 150 -5.88 -5.66 -4.08
CA PHE A 150 -4.81 -5.94 -5.04
C PHE A 150 -5.12 -7.09 -6.02
N GLN A 151 -6.24 -7.79 -5.86
CA GLN A 151 -6.65 -8.85 -6.78
C GLN A 151 -8.07 -8.64 -7.29
N THR A 152 -9.04 -8.48 -6.40
CA THR A 152 -10.45 -8.39 -6.81
C THR A 152 -10.75 -7.09 -7.56
N ALA A 153 -10.33 -5.94 -7.03
CA ALA A 153 -10.56 -4.65 -7.69
C ALA A 153 -9.88 -4.58 -9.07
N PRO A 154 -8.57 -4.87 -9.23
CA PRO A 154 -7.93 -4.87 -10.55
C PRO A 154 -8.58 -5.81 -11.58
N ARG A 155 -9.09 -6.97 -11.12
CA ARG A 155 -9.78 -7.94 -12.00
C ARG A 155 -11.07 -7.41 -12.60
N LEU A 156 -11.71 -6.40 -11.98
CA LEU A 156 -12.90 -5.75 -12.54
C LEU A 156 -12.67 -5.17 -13.93
N VAL A 157 -11.41 -4.86 -14.28
CA VAL A 157 -11.03 -4.28 -15.57
C VAL A 157 -9.86 -5.02 -16.23
N HIS A 158 -9.56 -6.25 -15.79
CA HIS A 158 -8.51 -7.11 -16.35
C HIS A 158 -7.07 -6.56 -16.18
N HIS A 159 -6.79 -5.84 -15.08
CA HIS A 159 -5.49 -5.25 -14.79
C HIS A 159 -4.72 -5.96 -13.67
N GLU A 160 -5.14 -7.18 -13.27
CA GLU A 160 -4.53 -7.95 -12.17
C GLU A 160 -3.02 -8.14 -12.30
N GLU A 161 -2.49 -8.29 -13.52
CA GLU A 161 -1.06 -8.46 -13.79
C GLU A 161 -0.21 -7.30 -13.26
N LEU A 162 -0.71 -6.07 -13.36
CA LEU A 162 0.01 -4.89 -12.87
C LEU A 162 0.14 -4.88 -11.35
N PHE A 163 -0.78 -5.54 -10.63
CA PHE A 163 -0.86 -5.55 -9.18
C PHE A 163 -0.24 -6.79 -8.53
N LEU A 164 0.26 -7.76 -9.32
CA LEU A 164 0.92 -8.98 -8.79
C LEU A 164 1.99 -8.71 -7.72
N PRO A 165 2.88 -7.70 -7.84
CA PRO A 165 3.87 -7.41 -6.79
C PRO A 165 3.23 -7.09 -5.44
N LEU A 166 2.17 -6.27 -5.45
CA LEU A 166 1.43 -5.89 -4.24
C LEU A 166 0.66 -7.07 -3.66
N ALA A 167 0.03 -7.89 -4.51
CA ALA A 167 -0.69 -9.09 -4.07
C ALA A 167 0.25 -10.10 -3.40
N GLY A 168 1.44 -10.31 -3.96
CA GLY A 168 2.47 -11.17 -3.39
C GLY A 168 2.97 -10.67 -2.02
N LEU A 169 3.28 -9.37 -1.93
CA LEU A 169 3.72 -8.75 -0.67
C LEU A 169 2.63 -8.77 0.40
N ALA A 170 1.38 -8.49 0.03
CA ALA A 170 0.26 -8.52 0.98
C ALA A 170 0.10 -9.90 1.63
N HIS A 171 0.22 -10.96 0.84
CA HIS A 171 0.19 -12.33 1.36
C HIS A 171 1.31 -12.57 2.38
N GLN A 172 2.55 -12.19 2.05
CA GLN A 172 3.70 -12.34 2.94
C GLN A 172 3.59 -11.54 4.25
N VAL A 173 3.10 -10.30 4.18
CA VAL A 173 2.91 -9.45 5.36
C VAL A 173 1.81 -10.02 6.26
N CYS A 174 0.70 -10.47 5.70
CA CYS A 174 -0.39 -11.07 6.47
C CYS A 174 0.02 -12.37 7.14
N GLU A 175 0.82 -13.23 6.50
CA GLU A 175 1.32 -14.45 7.15
C GLU A 175 2.14 -14.15 8.40
N LYS A 176 3.00 -13.13 8.34
CA LYS A 176 3.89 -12.69 9.42
C LYS A 176 3.20 -11.81 10.48
N ALA A 177 1.97 -11.37 10.26
CA ALA A 177 1.22 -10.59 11.24
C ALA A 177 0.90 -11.46 12.47
N PRO A 178 1.12 -10.92 13.70
CA PRO A 178 0.91 -11.65 14.96
C PRO A 178 -0.53 -12.14 15.13
#